data_AF-A0A933SMA5-F1
#
_entry.id   AF-A0A933SMA5-F1
#
_cell.length_a   1.000
_cell.length_b   1.000
_cell.length_c   1.000
_cell.angle_alpha   90.00
_cell.angle_beta   90.00
_cell.angle_gamma   90.00
#
_symmetry.space_group_name_H-M   'P 1'
#
loop_
_entity.id
_entity.type
_entity.pdbx_description
1 polymer ?
#
loop_
_entity_poly.entity_id
_entity_poly.type
_entity_poly.pdbx_seq_one_letter_code
_entity_poly.pdbx_strand_id
1 'polypeptide(L)'
;KMYIIVSGSVTITKDMHGKRVDLKKLKEGDCFGELAIIDKMPRSASVIANEPTVVIAINEVVLRTSNPEVCLKLYRNLAAIISEKLRYSDARVYNLLTAGKDVEAAS
;
A
#
# COMPACT_ATOMS: atom_id res chain seq x y z
N LYS A 1 10.04 -2.10 -8.57
CA LYS A 1 10.63 -2.38 -7.23
C LYS A 1 9.57 -2.20 -6.16
N MET A 2 9.61 -2.95 -5.06
CA MET A 2 8.84 -2.72 -3.84
C MET A 2 9.81 -2.56 -2.68
N TYR A 3 9.31 -2.06 -1.55
CA TYR A 3 10.13 -1.79 -0.38
C TYR A 3 9.50 -2.42 0.86
N ILE A 4 10.34 -3.00 1.72
CA ILE A 4 9.98 -3.47 3.06
C ILE A 4 10.71 -2.60 4.08
N ILE A 5 10.02 -2.10 5.09
CA ILE A 5 10.59 -1.24 6.12
C ILE A 5 11.26 -2.11 7.18
N VAL A 6 12.57 -1.93 7.34
CA VAL A 6 13.39 -2.63 8.34
C VAL A 6 13.48 -1.82 9.63
N SER A 7 13.48 -0.49 9.53
CA SER A 7 13.42 0.40 10.69
C SER A 7 12.93 1.79 10.27
N GLY A 8 12.39 2.56 11.22
CA GLY A 8 11.80 3.88 11.00
C GLY A 8 10.35 3.83 10.51
N SER A 9 9.90 4.91 9.89
CA SER A 9 8.53 5.03 9.39
C SER A 9 8.41 5.95 8.18
N VAL A 10 7.36 5.72 7.40
CA VAL A 10 7.04 6.52 6.21
C VAL A 10 5.56 6.86 6.16
N THR A 11 5.21 7.89 5.40
CA THR A 11 3.83 8.28 5.13
C THR A 11 3.58 8.22 3.63
N ILE A 12 2.53 7.50 3.24
CA ILE A 12 2.00 7.48 1.88
C ILE A 12 1.18 8.75 1.68
N THR A 13 1.52 9.52 0.66
CA THR A 13 0.87 10.80 0.35
C THR A 13 0.41 10.85 -1.09
N LYS A 14 -0.68 11.56 -1.36
CA LYS A 14 -1.19 11.79 -2.71
C LYS A 14 -1.51 13.26 -2.89
N ASP A 15 -1.20 13.80 -4.06
CA ASP A 15 -1.68 15.12 -4.44
C ASP A 15 -3.15 15.01 -4.84
N MET A 16 -4.00 15.80 -4.18
CA MET A 16 -5.40 15.97 -4.52
C MET A 16 -5.67 17.46 -4.70
N HIS A 17 -5.75 17.89 -5.95
CA HIS A 17 -6.02 19.29 -6.33
C HIS A 17 -5.01 20.29 -5.74
N GLY A 18 -3.71 19.96 -5.78
CA GLY A 18 -2.64 20.81 -5.25
C GLY A 18 -2.49 20.76 -3.72
N LYS A 19 -3.31 19.95 -3.04
CA LYS A 19 -3.16 19.68 -1.61
C LYS A 19 -2.57 18.28 -1.42
N ARG A 20 -1.46 18.20 -0.70
CA ARG A 20 -0.91 16.93 -0.23
C ARG A 20 -1.85 16.36 0.83
N VAL A 21 -2.33 15.14 0.60
CA VAL A 21 -3.17 14.38 1.53
C VAL A 21 -2.40 13.14 1.99
N ASP A 22 -2.31 12.96 3.30
CA ASP A 22 -1.71 11.78 3.92
C ASP A 22 -2.74 10.64 3.93
N LEU A 23 -2.39 9.54 3.27
CA LEU A 23 -3.28 8.39 3.10
C LEU A 23 -3.09 7.36 4.21
N LYS A 24 -1.82 7.06 4.55
CA LYS A 24 -1.47 6.01 5.51
C LYS A 24 -0.04 6.18 6.01
N LYS A 25 0.16 6.05 7.33
CA LYS A 25 1.48 5.88 7.94
C LYS A 25 1.84 4.39 7.96
N LEU A 26 3.07 4.07 7.57
CA LEU A 26 3.65 2.73 7.57
C LEU A 26 4.87 2.70 8.49
N LYS A 27 5.09 1.56 9.14
CA LYS A 27 6.14 1.33 10.13
C LYS A 27 6.94 0.07 9.80
N GLU A 28 7.92 -0.25 10.64
CA GLU A 28 8.66 -1.50 10.57
C GLU A 28 7.76 -2.72 10.32
N GLY A 29 8.18 -3.57 9.37
CA GLY A 29 7.44 -4.74 8.91
C GLY A 29 6.44 -4.45 7.78
N ASP A 30 6.00 -3.21 7.60
CA ASP A 30 5.12 -2.85 6.49
C ASP A 30 5.89 -2.81 5.15
N CYS A 31 5.15 -2.99 4.06
CA CYS A 31 5.67 -2.83 2.70
C CYS A 31 4.87 -1.82 1.88
N PHE A 32 5.54 -1.21 0.89
CA PHE A 32 4.91 -0.31 -0.07
C PHE A 32 5.47 -0.47 -1.49
N GLY A 33 4.67 -0.04 -2.46
CA GLY A 33 5.04 -0.13 -3.87
C GLY A 33 4.90 -1.53 -4.45
N GLU A 34 4.13 -2.38 -3.79
CA GLU A 34 3.79 -3.75 -4.18
C GLU A 34 3.01 -3.81 -5.49
N LEU A 35 2.06 -2.88 -5.70
CA LEU A 35 1.22 -2.86 -6.90
C LEU A 35 2.05 -2.70 -8.17
N ALA A 36 3.00 -1.76 -8.18
CA ALA A 36 3.85 -1.50 -9.33
C ALA A 36 4.75 -2.68 -9.74
N ILE A 37 4.95 -3.67 -8.87
CA ILE A 37 5.62 -4.93 -9.24
C ILE A 37 4.66 -5.87 -9.98
N ILE A 38 3.38 -5.84 -9.65
CA ILE A 38 2.37 -6.81 -10.09
C ILE A 38 1.67 -6.31 -11.34
N ASP A 39 1.22 -5.06 -11.36
CA ASP A 39 0.44 -4.47 -12.45
C ASP A 39 1.27 -3.68 -13.47
N LYS A 40 2.55 -3.42 -13.16
CA LYS A 40 3.49 -2.60 -13.95
C LYS A 40 2.98 -1.18 -14.25
N MET A 41 2.04 -0.68 -13.46
CA MET A 41 1.54 0.70 -13.59
C MET A 41 2.45 1.70 -12.87
N PRO A 42 2.40 3.00 -13.24
CA PRO A 42 3.08 4.05 -12.51
C PRO A 42 2.72 4.06 -11.02
N ARG A 43 3.62 4.59 -10.19
CA ARG A 43 3.37 4.73 -8.75
C ARG A 43 2.09 5.55 -8.52
N SER A 44 1.18 4.98 -7.73
CA SER A 44 -0.12 5.60 -7.43
C SER A 44 -0.08 6.68 -6.35
N ALA A 45 1.03 6.79 -5.62
CA ALA A 45 1.24 7.71 -4.50
C ALA A 45 2.73 7.99 -4.27
N SER A 46 3.02 9.09 -3.58
CA SER A 46 4.35 9.44 -3.08
C SER A 46 4.57 8.85 -1.69
N VAL A 47 5.84 8.67 -1.31
CA VAL A 47 6.23 8.14 0.01
C VAL A 47 7.25 9.08 0.63
N ILE A 48 7.02 9.47 1.87
CA ILE A 48 7.87 10.41 2.61
C ILE A 48 8.37 9.73 3.87
N ALA A 49 9.68 9.72 4.09
CA ALA A 49 10.23 9.24 5.35
C ALA A 49 9.95 10.26 6.45
N ASN A 50 9.41 9.79 7.59
CA ASN A 50 9.12 10.65 8.74
C ASN A 50 10.33 10.80 9.67
N GLU A 51 11.30 9.90 9.54
CA GLU A 51 12.51 9.77 10.34
C GLU A 51 13.57 9.01 9.52
N PRO A 52 14.81 8.83 10.01
CA PRO A 52 15.78 7.93 9.38
C PRO A 52 15.18 6.52 9.22
N THR A 53 14.95 6.12 7.97
CA THR A 53 14.24 4.88 7.63
C THR A 53 15.12 3.99 6.77
N VAL A 54 15.26 2.73 7.18
CA VAL A 54 15.98 1.69 6.42
C VAL A 54 14.96 0.81 5.71
N VAL A 55 15.18 0.58 4.42
CA VAL A 55 14.30 -0.27 3.60
C VAL A 55 15.08 -1.30 2.80
N ILE A 56 14.50 -2.49 2.64
CA ILE A 56 14.95 -3.47 1.65
C ILE A 56 14.20 -3.21 0.35
N ALA A 57 14.93 -2.98 -0.74
CA ALA A 57 14.36 -2.80 -2.07
C ALA A 57 14.37 -4.13 -2.84
N ILE A 58 13.19 -4.65 -3.15
CA ILE A 58 13.03 -5.87 -3.96
C ILE A 58 12.70 -5.47 -5.40
N ASN A 59 13.47 -5.96 -6.36
CA ASN A 59 13.20 -5.72 -7.79
C ASN A 59 12.34 -6.85 -8.38
N GLU A 60 11.59 -6.55 -9.44
CA GLU A 60 10.82 -7.56 -10.19
C GLU A 60 11.74 -8.68 -10.69
N VAL A 61 12.97 -8.33 -11.09
CA VAL A 61 13.98 -9.31 -11.50
C VAL A 61 14.24 -10.33 -10.41
N VAL A 62 14.36 -9.91 -9.15
CA VAL A 62 14.55 -10.82 -8.01
C VAL A 62 13.36 -11.78 -7.88
N LEU A 63 12.14 -11.32 -8.12
CA LEU A 63 10.97 -12.20 -8.14
C LEU A 63 11.01 -13.21 -9.28
N ARG A 64 11.57 -12.85 -10.44
CA ARG A 64 11.64 -13.75 -11.61
C ARG A 64 12.81 -14.73 -11.57
N THR A 65 13.93 -14.37 -10.93
CA THR A 65 15.17 -15.16 -10.96
C THR A 65 15.43 -15.93 -9.68
N SER A 66 14.66 -15.71 -8.61
CA SER A 66 14.76 -16.50 -7.38
C SER A 66 14.29 -17.93 -7.60
N ASN A 67 14.63 -18.83 -6.67
CA ASN A 67 14.11 -20.20 -6.73
C ASN A 67 12.55 -20.20 -6.71
N PRO A 68 11.90 -21.22 -7.31
CA PRO A 68 10.44 -21.26 -7.41
C PRO A 68 9.71 -21.20 -6.07
N GLU A 69 10.30 -21.75 -5.00
CA GLU A 69 9.67 -21.80 -3.68
C GLU A 69 9.61 -20.42 -3.01
N VAL A 70 10.72 -19.65 -3.08
CA VAL A 70 10.79 -18.27 -2.59
C VAL A 70 9.87 -17.38 -3.42
N CYS A 71 9.88 -17.56 -4.74
CA CYS A 71 8.98 -16.87 -5.65
C CYS A 71 7.51 -17.06 -5.27
N LEU A 72 7.10 -18.31 -5.03
CA LEU A 72 5.74 -18.65 -4.61
C LEU A 72 5.37 -18.04 -3.26
N LYS A 73 6.27 -18.10 -2.26
CA LYS A 73 6.06 -17.47 -0.95
C LYS A 73 5.87 -15.96 -1.06
N LEU A 74 6.69 -15.29 -1.89
CA LEU A 74 6.57 -13.86 -2.13
C LEU A 74 5.25 -13.51 -2.81
N TYR A 75 4.87 -14.21 -3.88
CA TYR A 75 3.59 -13.97 -4.55
C TYR A 75 2.39 -14.24 -3.63
N ARG A 76 2.44 -15.28 -2.79
CA ARG A 76 1.39 -15.56 -1.80
C ARG A 76 1.23 -14.43 -0.79
N ASN A 77 2.35 -13.90 -0.27
CA ASN A 77 2.32 -12.78 0.67
C ASN A 77 1.77 -11.51 -0.01
N LEU A 78 2.21 -11.23 -1.24
CA LEU A 78 1.70 -10.10 -2.02
C LEU A 78 0.19 -10.21 -2.28
N ALA A 79 -0.30 -11.39 -2.66
CA ALA A 79 -1.72 -11.65 -2.87
C ALA A 79 -2.54 -11.44 -1.58
N ALA A 80 -2.02 -11.88 -0.43
CA ALA A 80 -2.67 -11.68 0.87
C ALA A 80 -2.78 -10.18 1.22
N ILE A 81 -1.70 -9.42 1.04
CA ILE A 81 -1.65 -7.97 1.31
C ILE A 81 -2.64 -7.20 0.42
N ILE A 82 -2.68 -7.53 -0.88
CA ILE A 82 -3.62 -6.88 -1.81
C ILE A 82 -5.06 -7.23 -1.44
N SER A 83 -5.33 -8.49 -1.11
CA SER A 83 -6.66 -8.92 -0.69
C SER A 83 -7.13 -8.18 0.56
N GLU A 84 -6.22 -7.94 1.52
CA GLU A 84 -6.52 -7.14 2.70
C GLU A 84 -6.79 -5.67 2.37
N LYS A 85 -5.96 -5.07 1.51
CA LYS A 85 -6.16 -3.68 1.05
C LYS A 85 -7.46 -3.50 0.28
N LEU A 86 -7.85 -4.48 -0.53
CA LEU A 86 -9.12 -4.47 -1.26
C LEU A 86 -10.30 -4.49 -0.29
N ARG A 87 -10.33 -5.45 0.66
CA ARG A 87 -11.36 -5.50 1.72
C ARG A 87 -11.47 -4.20 2.50
N TYR A 88 -10.33 -3.60 2.86
CA TYR A 88 -10.31 -2.32 3.57
C TYR A 88 -10.88 -1.18 2.71
N SER A 89 -10.57 -1.16 1.41
CA SER A 89 -11.08 -0.16 0.47
C SER A 89 -12.58 -0.32 0.27
N ASP A 90 -13.07 -1.54 0.08
CA ASP A 90 -14.50 -1.86 -0.06
C ASP A 90 -15.27 -1.43 1.20
N ALA A 91 -14.74 -1.71 2.39
CA ALA A 91 -15.34 -1.29 3.67
C ALA A 91 -15.41 0.25 3.78
N ARG A 92 -14.37 0.97 3.32
CA ARG A 92 -14.38 2.44 3.28
C ARG A 92 -15.43 2.98 2.33
N VAL A 93 -15.57 2.41 1.14
CA VAL A 93 -16.61 2.80 0.18
C VAL A 93 -17.99 2.56 0.77
N TYR A 94 -18.22 1.39 1.37
CA TYR A 94 -19.48 1.07 2.04
C TYR A 94 -19.81 2.09 3.13
N ASN A 95 -18.86 2.38 4.04
CA ASN A 95 -19.06 3.34 5.11
C ASN A 95 -19.38 4.76 4.61
N LEU A 96 -18.77 5.20 3.50
CA LEU A 96 -19.09 6.50 2.89
C LEU A 96 -20.50 6.54 2.31
N LEU A 97 -20.95 5.43 1.70
CA LEU A 97 -22.29 5.30 1.14
C LEU A 97 -23.38 5.21 2.22
N THR A 98 -23.08 4.62 3.37
CA THR A 98 -24.05 4.52 4.49
C THR A 98 -24.05 5.76 5.37
N ALA A 99 -22.89 6.39 5.61
CA ALA A 99 -22.80 7.62 6.41
C ALA A 99 -23.57 8.81 5.79
N GLY A 100 -23.77 8.81 4.46
CA GLY A 100 -24.64 9.79 3.80
C GLY A 100 -26.14 9.57 4.06
N LYS A 101 -26.57 8.34 4.39
CA LYS A 101 -27.99 8.01 4.63
C LYS A 101 -28.46 8.34 6.05
N ASP A 102 -27.55 8.37 7.03
CA ASP A 102 -27.89 8.69 8.42
C ASP A 102 -28.19 10.19 8.64
N VAL A 103 -27.75 11.07 7.73
CA VAL A 103 -28.00 12.52 7.81
C VAL A 103 -29.39 12.88 7.27
N GLU A 104 -29.89 12.17 6.26
CA GLU A 104 -31.24 12.40 5.70
C GLU A 104 -32.37 11.81 6.56
N ALA A 105 -32.09 10.79 7.40
CA ALA A 105 -33.08 10.20 8.30
C ALA A 105 -33.25 10.96 9.63
N ALA A 106 -32.42 11.97 9.89
CA ALA A 106 -32.43 12.80 11.09
C ALA A 106 -32.87 14.26 10.85
N SER A 107 -33.40 14.56 9.66
CA SER A 107 -34.10 15.82 9.30
C SER A 107 -35.56 15.54 9.01
#